data_AF-A0AB39SNE8-F1
#
_entry.id   AF-A0AB39SNE8-F1
#
_cell.length_a   1.000
_cell.length_b   1.000
_cell.length_c   1.000
_cell.angle_alpha   90.00
_cell.angle_beta   90.00
_cell.angle_gamma   90.00
#
_symmetry.space_group_name_H-M   'P 1'
#
loop_
_entity.id
_entity.type
_entity.pdbx_description
1 polymer ?
#
loop_
_entity_poly.entity_id
_entity_poly.type
_entity_poly.pdbx_seq_one_letter_code
_entity_poly.pdbx_strand_id
1 'polypeptide(L)'
;MDKPPVFTAEEIARFRAELAARRAPGAHEPGHWSVSPLNRRPDVVGSLPPAVRLRDATLRSVETLPGVVASTVVPLLMVSYLTEETHEELVTVLAGAGATELTLFDGPGAMSPKAYAYLVYRTRTLAPDVEVGLHPHNTFGLAVGCAVAAVRAAPRPSNSR
;
A
#
# COMPACT_ATOMS: atom_id res chain seq x y z
N MET A 1 -27.86 22.73 2.30
CA MET A 1 -28.23 22.57 0.88
C MET A 1 -27.96 21.12 0.53
N ASP A 2 -28.98 20.35 0.18
CA ASP A 2 -28.77 19.01 -0.33
C ASP A 2 -28.02 19.08 -1.65
N LYS A 3 -26.99 18.25 -1.77
CA LYS A 3 -26.20 18.17 -3.00
C LYS A 3 -27.13 17.70 -4.12
N PRO A 4 -27.21 18.42 -5.25
CA PRO A 4 -28.05 17.99 -6.34
C PRO A 4 -27.65 16.59 -6.81
N PRO A 5 -28.61 15.71 -7.11
CA PRO A 5 -28.32 14.35 -7.51
C PRO A 5 -27.53 14.38 -8.84
N VAL A 6 -26.42 13.64 -8.86
CA VAL A 6 -25.52 13.55 -10.02
C VAL A 6 -26.12 12.70 -11.15
N PHE A 7 -27.03 11.78 -10.80
CA PHE A 7 -27.69 10.88 -11.73
C PHE A 7 -29.19 10.82 -11.45
N THR A 8 -29.96 10.63 -12.51
CA THR A 8 -31.40 10.35 -12.43
C THR A 8 -31.66 8.97 -11.84
N ALA A 9 -32.88 8.75 -11.33
CA ALA A 9 -33.30 7.45 -10.82
C ALA A 9 -33.22 6.35 -11.89
N GLU A 10 -33.48 6.71 -13.15
CA GLU A 10 -33.42 5.79 -14.30
C GLU A 10 -31.97 5.40 -14.63
N GLU A 11 -31.04 6.34 -14.61
CA GLU A 11 -29.61 6.05 -14.79
C GLU A 11 -29.08 5.16 -13.67
N ILE A 12 -29.47 5.44 -12.42
CA ILE A 12 -29.12 4.60 -11.27
C ILE A 12 -29.67 3.18 -11.44
N ALA A 13 -30.92 3.04 -11.89
CA ALA A 13 -31.53 1.74 -12.16
C ALA A 13 -30.78 0.97 -13.25
N ARG A 14 -30.42 1.65 -14.35
CA ARG A 14 -29.62 1.07 -15.44
C ARG A 14 -28.25 0.60 -14.95
N PHE A 15 -27.51 1.44 -14.22
CA PHE A 15 -26.19 1.06 -13.69
C PHE A 15 -26.27 -0.15 -12.76
N ARG A 16 -27.30 -0.20 -11.90
CA ARG A 16 -27.53 -1.35 -11.03
C ARG A 16 -27.83 -2.62 -11.83
N ALA A 17 -28.64 -2.52 -12.87
CA ALA A 17 -28.94 -3.65 -13.75
C ALA A 17 -27.69 -4.16 -14.48
N GLU A 18 -26.87 -3.27 -15.03
CA GLU A 18 -25.62 -3.66 -15.70
C GLU A 18 -24.62 -4.30 -14.74
N LEU A 19 -24.46 -3.75 -13.53
CA LEU A 19 -23.63 -4.35 -12.49
C LEU A 19 -24.15 -5.72 -12.07
N ALA A 20 -25.47 -5.87 -11.91
CA ALA A 20 -26.10 -7.15 -11.58
C ALA A 20 -25.84 -8.19 -12.67
N ALA A 21 -25.95 -7.82 -13.95
CA ALA A 21 -25.71 -8.71 -15.08
C ALA A 21 -24.26 -9.20 -15.17
N ARG A 22 -23.29 -8.45 -14.63
CA ARG A 22 -21.86 -8.80 -14.64
C ARG A 22 -21.37 -9.50 -13.37
N ARG A 23 -22.18 -9.54 -12.31
CA ARG A 23 -21.80 -10.16 -11.04
C ARG A 23 -21.87 -11.67 -11.15
N ALA A 24 -20.81 -12.33 -10.70
CA ALA A 24 -20.83 -13.77 -10.52
C ALA A 24 -21.86 -14.16 -9.42
N PRO A 25 -22.54 -15.31 -9.55
CA PRO A 25 -23.42 -15.82 -8.50
C PRO A 25 -22.71 -15.89 -7.14
N GLY A 26 -23.38 -15.42 -6.08
CA GLY A 26 -22.82 -15.40 -4.73
C GLY A 26 -21.70 -14.36 -4.49
N ALA A 27 -21.39 -13.49 -5.46
CA ALA A 27 -20.44 -12.39 -5.28
C ALA A 27 -21.08 -11.12 -4.67
N HIS A 28 -22.41 -11.09 -4.50
CA HIS A 28 -23.11 -9.94 -3.94
C HIS A 28 -24.44 -10.36 -3.29
N GLU A 29 -24.71 -9.79 -2.11
CA GLU A 29 -25.99 -9.85 -1.40
C GLU A 29 -26.51 -8.41 -1.22
N PRO A 30 -27.63 -8.03 -1.87
CA PRO A 30 -28.15 -6.66 -1.81
C PRO A 30 -28.40 -6.19 -0.38
N GLY A 31 -27.85 -5.03 -0.02
CA GLY A 31 -27.99 -4.47 1.34
C GLY A 31 -27.05 -5.08 2.38
N HIS A 32 -26.27 -6.11 2.02
CA HIS A 32 -25.35 -6.79 2.92
C HIS A 32 -23.89 -6.62 2.47
N TRP A 33 -23.49 -7.23 1.35
CA TRP A 33 -22.08 -7.26 0.93
C TRP A 33 -21.86 -7.46 -0.57
N SER A 34 -20.67 -7.12 -1.05
CA SER A 34 -20.15 -7.46 -2.37
C SER A 34 -18.71 -7.93 -2.21
N VAL A 35 -18.38 -9.14 -2.66
CA VAL A 35 -17.04 -9.72 -2.54
C VAL A 35 -16.59 -10.37 -3.84
N SER A 36 -15.29 -10.43 -4.08
CA SER A 36 -14.74 -11.05 -5.28
C SER A 36 -15.11 -12.54 -5.35
N PRO A 37 -15.57 -13.06 -6.51
CA PRO A 37 -15.78 -14.50 -6.68
C PRO A 37 -14.49 -15.32 -6.55
N LEU A 38 -13.32 -14.67 -6.67
CA LEU A 38 -12.02 -15.30 -6.47
C LEU A 38 -11.82 -15.80 -5.02
N ASN A 39 -12.55 -15.25 -4.05
CA ASN A 39 -12.49 -15.69 -2.65
C ASN A 39 -12.96 -17.13 -2.43
N ARG A 40 -13.59 -17.75 -3.43
CA ARG A 40 -14.15 -19.11 -3.34
C ARG A 40 -13.58 -20.07 -4.38
N ARG A 41 -12.61 -19.61 -5.19
CA ARG A 41 -12.00 -20.41 -6.26
C ARG A 41 -11.01 -21.41 -5.65
N PRO A 42 -11.22 -22.74 -5.75
CA PRO A 42 -10.36 -23.73 -5.11
C PRO A 42 -8.90 -23.70 -5.59
N ASP A 43 -8.65 -23.18 -6.79
CA ASP A 43 -7.32 -22.96 -7.34
C ASP A 43 -6.62 -21.67 -6.85
N VAL A 44 -7.35 -20.81 -6.13
CA VAL A 44 -6.87 -19.56 -5.53
C VAL A 44 -6.86 -19.65 -4.01
N VAL A 45 -7.89 -20.26 -3.40
CA VAL A 45 -7.93 -20.56 -1.96
C VAL A 45 -7.13 -21.84 -1.68
N GLY A 46 -5.81 -21.66 -1.60
CA GLY A 46 -4.89 -22.66 -1.06
C GLY A 46 -4.72 -22.53 0.45
N SER A 47 -3.77 -23.29 1.01
CA SER A 47 -3.31 -23.08 2.38
C SER A 47 -2.76 -21.66 2.53
N LEU A 48 -3.24 -20.94 3.55
CA LEU A 48 -2.67 -19.65 3.91
C LEU A 48 -1.16 -19.82 4.14
N PRO A 49 -0.33 -18.86 3.71
CA PRO A 49 1.09 -18.90 4.03
C PRO A 49 1.26 -18.89 5.56
N PRO A 50 2.32 -19.52 6.09
CA PRO A 50 2.52 -19.65 7.54
C PRO A 50 2.64 -18.29 8.25
N ALA A 51 2.95 -17.21 7.52
CA ALA A 51 2.82 -15.84 8.00
C ALA A 51 2.48 -14.87 6.85
N VAL A 52 1.63 -13.89 7.14
CA VAL A 52 1.43 -12.68 6.33
C VAL A 52 1.72 -11.49 7.24
N ARG A 53 2.61 -10.60 6.83
CA ARG A 53 2.88 -9.34 7.56
C ARG A 53 2.16 -8.21 6.86
N LEU A 54 1.06 -7.74 7.46
CA LEU A 54 0.33 -6.54 7.05
C LEU A 54 0.80 -5.40 7.94
N ARG A 55 1.35 -4.34 7.35
CA ARG A 55 1.65 -3.08 8.04
C ARG A 55 0.69 -2.01 7.55
N ASP A 56 -0.20 -1.61 8.43
CA ASP A 56 -1.12 -0.50 8.21
C ASP A 56 -0.52 0.77 8.82
N ALA A 57 0.01 1.64 7.97
CA ALA A 57 0.61 2.91 8.38
C ALA A 57 -0.43 3.97 8.85
N THR A 58 -1.73 3.63 8.90
CA THR A 58 -2.78 4.55 9.39
C THR A 58 -3.06 4.41 10.90
N LEU A 59 -2.57 3.35 11.57
CA LEU A 59 -2.77 3.12 13.00
C LEU A 59 -1.75 3.88 13.87
N ARG A 60 -1.95 5.18 14.06
CA ARG A 60 -1.11 6.04 14.93
C ARG A 60 -1.21 5.72 16.44
N SER A 61 -2.13 4.85 16.85
CA SER A 61 -2.53 4.70 18.26
C SER A 61 -1.79 3.61 19.04
N VAL A 62 -1.20 2.62 18.37
CA VAL A 62 -0.54 1.50 19.07
C VAL A 62 0.90 1.86 19.50
N GLU A 63 1.57 2.71 18.73
CA GLU A 63 2.97 3.12 18.94
C GLU A 63 3.17 4.06 20.14
N THR A 64 2.09 4.60 20.71
CA THR A 64 2.12 5.58 21.81
C THR A 64 1.74 5.00 23.17
N LEU A 65 1.51 3.67 23.27
CA LEU A 65 1.16 3.01 24.52
C LEU A 65 2.38 2.89 25.46
N PRO A 66 2.25 3.24 26.76
CA PRO A 66 3.34 3.09 27.73
C PRO A 66 3.84 1.64 27.80
N GLY A 67 5.15 1.44 27.63
CA GLY A 67 5.79 0.12 27.63
C GLY A 67 5.97 -0.51 26.25
N VAL A 68 5.42 0.10 25.19
CA VAL A 68 5.74 -0.28 23.80
C VAL A 68 7.00 0.48 23.37
N VAL A 69 8.13 -0.21 23.31
CA VAL A 69 9.35 0.33 22.70
C VAL A 69 9.21 0.11 21.19
N ALA A 70 8.72 1.13 20.49
CA ALA A 70 8.60 1.06 19.04
C ALA A 70 9.97 1.18 18.37
N SER A 71 10.13 0.49 17.25
CA SER A 71 11.16 0.79 16.25
C SER A 71 11.12 2.29 15.89
N THR A 72 12.26 2.95 15.74
CA THR A 72 12.33 4.32 15.19
C THR A 72 11.92 4.26 13.73
N VAL A 73 10.64 4.50 13.44
CA VAL A 73 10.08 4.57 12.09
C VAL A 73 10.09 6.03 11.64
N VAL A 74 10.71 6.31 10.50
CA VAL A 74 10.74 7.66 9.93
C VAL A 74 10.03 7.69 8.58
N PRO A 75 8.96 8.48 8.42
CA PRO A 75 8.31 8.65 7.12
C PRO A 75 9.08 9.64 6.25
N LEU A 76 9.42 9.24 5.02
CA LEU A 76 9.83 10.15 3.95
C LEU A 76 8.58 10.64 3.26
N LEU A 77 8.23 11.91 3.46
CA LEU A 77 7.02 12.51 2.92
C LEU A 77 7.22 12.94 1.47
N MET A 78 6.14 12.84 0.69
CA MET A 78 6.08 13.37 -0.68
C MET A 78 7.14 12.77 -1.61
N VAL A 79 7.38 11.46 -1.51
CA VAL A 79 8.46 10.79 -2.26
C VAL A 79 8.33 10.88 -3.78
N SER A 80 7.13 11.20 -4.27
CA SER A 80 6.85 11.48 -5.68
C SER A 80 7.58 12.70 -6.24
N TYR A 81 8.13 13.56 -5.38
CA TYR A 81 8.84 14.78 -5.78
C TYR A 81 10.34 14.73 -5.52
N LEU A 82 10.85 13.62 -4.95
CA LEU A 82 12.27 13.50 -4.66
C LEU A 82 13.07 13.30 -5.95
N THR A 83 14.21 13.99 -6.03
CA THR A 83 15.29 13.62 -6.93
C THR A 83 16.08 12.46 -6.32
N GLU A 84 16.91 11.79 -7.11
CA GLU A 84 17.78 10.72 -6.61
C GLU A 84 18.80 11.22 -5.58
N GLU A 85 19.34 12.42 -5.78
CA GLU A 85 20.30 13.06 -4.88
C GLU A 85 19.68 13.34 -3.51
N THR A 86 18.50 13.99 -3.50
CA THR A 86 17.79 14.26 -2.24
C THR A 86 17.33 12.96 -1.57
N HIS A 87 16.92 11.95 -2.36
CA HIS A 87 16.58 10.64 -1.80
C HIS A 87 17.77 9.99 -1.11
N GLU A 88 18.95 10.02 -1.72
CA GLU A 88 20.18 9.46 -1.16
C GLU A 88 20.64 10.17 0.12
N GLU A 89 20.62 11.50 0.11
CA GLU A 89 20.95 12.32 1.29
C GLU A 89 20.02 11.96 2.46
N LEU A 90 18.71 11.96 2.23
CA LEU A 90 17.72 11.65 3.27
C LEU A 90 17.89 10.24 3.83
N VAL A 91 18.05 9.23 2.96
CA VAL A 91 18.24 7.85 3.40
C VAL A 91 19.50 7.71 4.25
N THR A 92 20.61 8.32 3.82
CA THR A 92 21.89 8.27 4.53
C THR A 92 21.81 8.93 5.90
N VAL A 93 21.26 10.16 5.96
CA VAL A 93 21.16 10.92 7.21
C VAL A 93 20.23 10.20 8.21
N LEU A 94 19.07 9.72 7.74
CA LEU A 94 18.09 9.08 8.62
C LEU A 94 18.55 7.71 9.11
N ALA A 95 19.18 6.91 8.25
CA ALA A 95 19.80 5.65 8.67
C ALA A 95 20.92 5.89 9.69
N GLY A 96 21.80 6.88 9.43
CA GLY A 96 22.86 7.28 10.35
C GLY A 96 22.34 7.82 11.70
N ALA A 97 21.14 8.41 11.71
CA ALA A 97 20.45 8.87 12.92
C ALA A 97 19.75 7.75 13.71
N GLY A 98 19.83 6.49 13.26
CA GLY A 98 19.24 5.35 13.96
C GLY A 98 17.80 5.02 13.56
N ALA A 99 17.35 5.47 12.38
CA ALA A 99 16.09 4.98 11.82
C ALA A 99 16.18 3.47 11.58
N THR A 100 15.22 2.73 12.13
CA THR A 100 15.08 1.28 11.94
C THR A 100 14.10 0.94 10.82
N GLU A 101 13.32 1.92 10.37
CA GLU A 101 12.46 1.83 9.18
C GLU A 101 12.32 3.19 8.51
N LEU A 102 12.36 3.20 7.17
CA LEU A 102 12.05 4.35 6.33
C LEU A 102 10.76 4.08 5.55
N THR A 103 9.69 4.80 5.86
CA THR A 103 8.40 4.63 5.17
C THR A 103 8.29 5.57 4.00
N LEU A 104 8.14 5.04 2.78
CA LEU A 104 8.06 5.81 1.55
C LEU A 104 6.62 6.30 1.30
N PHE A 105 6.36 7.57 1.60
CA PHE A 105 5.02 8.16 1.58
C PHE A 105 4.75 8.87 0.24
N ASP A 106 4.02 8.22 -0.66
CA ASP A 106 3.52 8.84 -1.90
C ASP A 106 2.19 9.54 -1.61
N GLY A 107 2.29 10.68 -0.93
CA GLY A 107 1.14 11.47 -0.47
C GLY A 107 0.21 11.94 -1.60
N PRO A 108 0.74 12.44 -2.74
CA PRO A 108 -0.08 12.76 -3.91
C PRO A 108 -0.69 11.52 -4.59
N GLY A 109 -0.09 10.34 -4.41
CA GLY A 109 -0.44 9.13 -5.13
C GLY A 109 0.04 9.16 -6.59
N ALA A 110 1.10 9.92 -6.89
CA ALA A 110 1.54 10.25 -8.24
C ALA A 110 2.60 9.27 -8.79
N MET A 111 3.02 8.27 -8.01
CA MET A 111 4.01 7.30 -8.45
C MET A 111 3.38 6.18 -9.27
N SER A 112 4.03 5.83 -10.38
CA SER A 112 3.73 4.57 -11.08
C SER A 112 4.29 3.37 -10.30
N PRO A 113 3.76 2.14 -10.52
CA PRO A 113 4.32 0.94 -9.90
C PRO A 113 5.82 0.74 -10.14
N LYS A 114 6.32 1.09 -11.34
CA LYS A 114 7.75 0.99 -11.67
C LYS A 114 8.60 2.01 -10.93
N ALA A 115 8.13 3.26 -10.84
CA ALA A 115 8.83 4.32 -10.12
C ALA A 115 8.90 4.01 -8.62
N TYR A 116 7.79 3.51 -8.06
CA TYR A 116 7.73 3.12 -6.65
C TYR A 116 8.66 1.93 -6.34
N ALA A 117 8.66 0.91 -7.21
CA ALA A 117 9.60 -0.22 -7.10
C ALA A 117 11.07 0.24 -7.19
N TYR A 118 11.39 1.17 -8.09
CA TYR A 118 12.74 1.73 -8.20
C TYR A 118 13.18 2.42 -6.91
N LEU A 119 12.30 3.24 -6.31
CA LEU A 119 12.61 3.94 -5.07
C LEU A 119 12.80 2.97 -3.89
N VAL A 120 12.00 1.90 -3.82
CA VAL A 120 12.18 0.81 -2.83
C VAL A 120 13.52 0.12 -3.03
N TYR A 121 13.88 -0.24 -4.27
CA TYR A 121 15.20 -0.83 -4.59
C TYR A 121 16.35 0.09 -4.16
N ARG A 122 16.28 1.38 -4.50
CA ARG A 122 17.29 2.39 -4.13
C ARG A 122 17.43 2.48 -2.61
N THR A 123 16.31 2.60 -1.89
CA THR A 123 16.31 2.71 -0.42
C THR A 123 16.95 1.48 0.22
N ARG A 124 16.60 0.28 -0.23
CA ARG A 124 17.20 -0.98 0.25
C ARG A 124 18.68 -1.12 -0.06
N THR A 125 19.13 -0.53 -1.16
CA THR A 125 20.54 -0.54 -1.56
C THR A 125 21.36 0.42 -0.70
N LEU A 126 20.82 1.61 -0.42
CA LEU A 126 21.49 2.66 0.35
C LEU A 126 21.50 2.40 1.85
N ALA A 127 20.40 1.89 2.39
CA ALA A 127 20.24 1.58 3.81
C ALA A 127 19.85 0.11 3.97
N PRO A 128 20.80 -0.81 3.80
CA PRO A 128 20.50 -2.23 3.82
C PRO A 128 19.93 -2.60 5.20
N ASP A 129 20.46 -2.16 6.32
CA ASP A 129 19.99 -2.64 7.64
C ASP A 129 18.70 -1.94 8.14
N VAL A 130 18.05 -1.16 7.28
CA VAL A 130 16.84 -0.40 7.60
C VAL A 130 15.65 -0.97 6.83
N GLU A 131 14.55 -1.24 7.53
CA GLU A 131 13.32 -1.73 6.90
C GLU A 131 12.70 -0.66 5.99
N VAL A 132 12.03 -1.08 4.92
CA VAL A 132 11.34 -0.16 4.00
C VAL A 132 9.84 -0.31 4.15
N GLY A 133 9.21 0.70 4.74
CA GLY A 133 7.75 0.82 4.85
C GLY A 133 7.13 1.37 3.57
N LEU A 134 5.89 0.99 3.27
CA LEU A 134 5.18 1.41 2.06
C LEU A 134 3.93 2.20 2.43
N HIS A 135 3.75 3.37 1.82
CA HIS A 135 2.51 4.15 1.92
C HIS A 135 2.15 4.79 0.57
N PRO A 136 1.62 4.01 -0.40
CA PRO A 136 1.12 4.56 -1.64
C PRO A 136 -0.35 5.02 -1.51
N HIS A 137 -0.67 6.24 -1.95
CA HIS A 137 -2.05 6.72 -2.07
C HIS A 137 -2.73 6.18 -3.35
N ASN A 138 -4.06 6.10 -3.32
CA ASN A 138 -4.85 5.51 -4.41
C ASN A 138 -5.48 6.54 -5.36
N THR A 139 -4.91 7.75 -5.46
CA THR A 139 -5.44 8.87 -6.25
C THR A 139 -5.74 8.48 -7.70
N PHE A 140 -4.88 7.66 -8.32
CA PHE A 140 -5.04 7.17 -9.69
C PHE A 140 -5.36 5.66 -9.77
N GLY A 141 -5.81 5.03 -8.68
CA GLY A 141 -6.10 3.58 -8.66
C GLY A 141 -4.86 2.69 -8.66
N LEU A 142 -3.67 3.24 -8.37
CA LEU A 142 -2.39 2.54 -8.49
C LEU A 142 -1.84 2.00 -7.16
N ALA A 143 -2.48 2.26 -6.01
CA ALA A 143 -1.88 1.97 -4.71
C ALA A 143 -1.50 0.50 -4.53
N VAL A 144 -2.42 -0.42 -4.88
CA VAL A 144 -2.17 -1.87 -4.82
C VAL A 144 -1.10 -2.28 -5.83
N GLY A 145 -1.10 -1.68 -7.02
CA GLY A 145 -0.06 -1.92 -8.03
C GLY A 145 1.33 -1.53 -7.54
N CYS A 146 1.45 -0.37 -6.88
CA CYS A 146 2.68 0.09 -6.24
C CYS A 146 3.12 -0.82 -5.09
N ALA A 147 2.19 -1.26 -4.24
CA ALA A 147 2.50 -2.20 -3.15
C ALA A 147 3.01 -3.56 -3.67
N VAL A 148 2.37 -4.13 -4.69
CA VAL A 148 2.82 -5.38 -5.32
C VAL A 148 4.19 -5.20 -6.00
N ALA A 149 4.40 -4.08 -6.69
CA ALA A 149 5.68 -3.79 -7.34
C ALA A 149 6.81 -3.57 -6.33
N ALA A 150 6.53 -2.93 -5.20
CA ALA A 150 7.47 -2.74 -4.09
C ALA A 150 7.92 -4.07 -3.47
N VAL A 151 7.00 -5.01 -3.23
CA VAL A 151 7.34 -6.34 -2.70
C VAL A 151 8.27 -7.09 -3.65
N ARG A 152 8.10 -6.87 -4.96
CA ARG A 152 8.94 -7.46 -6.02
C ARG A 152 10.25 -6.70 -6.26
N ALA A 153 10.41 -5.52 -5.68
CA ALA A 153 11.66 -4.78 -5.72
C ALA A 153 12.67 -5.47 -4.78
N ALA A 154 13.42 -6.42 -5.35
CA ALA A 154 14.67 -6.92 -4.76
C ALA A 154 15.58 -5.71 -4.45
N PRO A 155 16.52 -5.74 -3.49
CA PRO A 155 17.32 -6.92 -3.14
C PRO A 155 17.37 -7.29 -1.65
N ARG A 156 17.44 -8.61 -1.35
CA ARG A 156 18.42 -9.14 -0.38
C ARG A 156 18.61 -10.66 -0.44
N PRO A 157 19.80 -11.19 -0.08
CA PRO A 157 20.17 -11.34 1.34
C PRO A 157 21.60 -10.88 1.73
N SER A 158 21.75 -10.39 2.96
CA SER A 158 23.02 -10.46 3.71
C SER A 158 22.74 -11.19 5.02
N ASN A 159 23.17 -12.44 5.11
CA ASN A 159 23.17 -13.19 6.37
C ASN A 159 24.25 -12.60 7.28
N SER A 160 23.85 -12.00 8.39
CA SER A 160 24.70 -11.86 9.57
C SER A 160 24.05 -12.57 10.75
N ARG A 161 24.17 -13.91 10.73
CA ARG A 161 24.51 -14.82 11.85
C ARG A 161 24.30 -16.27 11.43
#